data_AF-A0A8H4ISJ2-F1
#
_entry.id   AF-A0A8H4ISJ2-F1
#
_cell.length_a   1.000
_cell.length_b   1.000
_cell.length_c   1.000
_cell.angle_alpha   90.00
_cell.angle_beta   90.00
_cell.angle_gamma   90.00
#
_symmetry.space_group_name_H-M   'P 1'
#
loop_
_entity.id
_entity.type
_entity.pdbx_description
1 polymer ?
#
loop_
_entity_poly.entity_id
_entity_poly.type
_entity_poly.pdbx_seq_one_letter_code
_entity_poly.pdbx_strand_id
1 'polypeptide(L)'
;MSSNSLLAASNSAEHENHSGQRRVMWKDLPNEIILDIVAGAAEFDFAMIQSLQLVDRRLYNILKAYERSLCRGYAANQLLRIIPCFPDIISPQCGACGNVGCASGLSFSLLAEIQRRSRIVTTLLRQVFSLAPVCCCAQSWYQLFEVGTLLLYRLQERCDYDSKVSFITSMPLHALVAIFITLMQSVRAAQNGGIGLIHQDLQPEDPSVRSDIHLVFEDLILESGPEFVLAILNQDERADHALRLKYATLDEAQMHNPDGSPPRKSFISQLKRAFATQAGCRIGEVMSKAMALAGTKPLRNLDEAGVVDLVRFDDRRDE
;
A
#
# COMPACT_ATOMS: atom_id res chain seq x y z
N MET A 1 45.43 95.16 -6.86
CA MET A 1 46.02 93.98 -6.19
C MET A 1 45.42 92.76 -6.86
N SER A 2 46.02 92.31 -7.97
CA SER A 2 46.92 91.14 -8.07
C SER A 2 46.11 89.96 -8.65
N SER A 3 46.17 89.69 -9.97
CA SER A 3 47.21 88.97 -10.74
C SER A 3 46.87 87.48 -10.93
N ASN A 4 46.75 87.09 -12.22
CA ASN A 4 47.20 85.84 -12.88
C ASN A 4 46.60 84.49 -12.37
N SER A 5 46.46 83.39 -13.13
CA SER A 5 46.82 82.99 -14.49
C SER A 5 46.21 81.61 -14.78
N LEU A 6 45.90 81.36 -16.06
CA LEU A 6 46.18 80.15 -16.86
C LEU A 6 45.78 78.72 -16.43
N LEU A 7 45.11 78.08 -17.40
CA LEU A 7 45.29 76.71 -17.94
C LEU A 7 45.02 75.51 -17.03
N ALA A 8 44.10 74.63 -17.45
CA ALA A 8 44.48 73.47 -18.28
C ALA A 8 43.24 72.63 -18.62
N ALA A 9 43.18 72.22 -19.88
CA ALA A 9 42.28 71.20 -20.38
C ALA A 9 42.58 69.85 -19.70
N SER A 10 41.53 69.07 -19.44
CA SER A 10 41.66 67.63 -19.16
C SER A 10 40.49 66.92 -19.81
N ASN A 11 40.77 66.35 -20.98
CA ASN A 11 39.95 65.35 -21.65
C ASN A 11 39.95 64.08 -20.79
N SER A 12 38.85 63.84 -20.09
CA SER A 12 38.56 62.53 -19.49
C SER A 12 37.71 61.75 -20.48
N ALA A 13 38.38 60.88 -21.25
CA ALA A 13 37.74 59.88 -22.08
C ALA A 13 37.00 58.89 -21.15
N GLU A 14 35.67 58.98 -21.13
CA GLU A 14 34.80 57.94 -20.59
C GLU A 14 34.90 56.71 -21.50
N HIS A 15 35.76 55.76 -21.11
CA HIS A 15 35.71 54.41 -21.62
C HIS A 15 34.51 53.69 -20.97
N GLU A 16 33.33 53.84 -21.57
CA GLU A 16 32.21 52.92 -21.37
C GLU A 16 32.61 51.55 -21.90
N ASN A 17 33.23 50.76 -21.02
CA ASN A 17 33.47 49.35 -21.23
C ASN A 17 32.13 48.61 -21.03
N HIS A 18 31.24 48.72 -22.01
CA HIS A 18 30.07 47.84 -22.17
C HIS A 18 30.56 46.44 -22.56
N SER A 19 31.18 45.74 -21.62
CA SER A 19 31.31 44.29 -21.70
C SER A 19 29.89 43.74 -21.66
N GLY A 20 29.37 43.40 -22.84
CA GLY A 20 28.04 42.82 -23.04
C GLY A 20 27.92 41.54 -22.25
N GLN A 21 27.49 41.67 -20.99
CA GLN A 21 27.32 40.57 -20.06
C GLN A 21 26.13 39.75 -20.57
N ARG A 22 26.43 38.75 -21.39
CA ARG A 22 25.44 37.87 -21.99
C ARG A 22 24.70 37.18 -20.84
N ARG A 23 23.42 37.54 -20.64
CA ARG A 23 22.58 36.91 -19.63
C ARG A 23 22.45 35.43 -19.98
N VAL A 24 23.10 34.58 -19.18
CA VAL A 24 22.92 33.13 -19.25
C VAL A 24 21.51 32.84 -18.77
N MET A 25 20.68 32.26 -19.63
CA MET A 25 19.35 31.83 -19.26
C MET A 25 19.36 30.34 -18.89
N TRP A 26 18.42 29.91 -18.05
CA TRP A 26 18.24 28.50 -17.67
C TRP A 26 18.18 27.54 -18.88
N LYS A 27 17.58 27.98 -19.98
CA LYS A 27 17.49 27.22 -21.24
C LYS A 27 18.85 26.94 -21.89
N ASP A 28 19.89 27.68 -21.53
CA ASP A 28 21.24 27.56 -22.10
C ASP A 28 22.16 26.66 -21.24
N LEU A 29 21.76 26.35 -20.00
CA LEU A 29 22.54 25.50 -19.09
C LEU A 29 22.40 24.02 -19.45
N PRO A 30 23.47 23.19 -19.38
CA PRO A 30 23.38 21.74 -19.47
C PRO A 30 22.49 21.12 -18.38
N ASN A 31 21.95 19.93 -18.63
CA ASN A 31 21.01 19.29 -17.69
C ASN A 31 21.70 18.95 -16.37
N GLU A 32 22.97 18.57 -16.41
CA GLU A 32 23.80 18.21 -15.26
C GLU A 32 23.99 19.42 -14.34
N ILE A 33 24.22 20.61 -14.91
CA ILE A 33 24.36 21.85 -14.15
C ILE A 33 23.04 22.27 -13.52
N ILE A 34 21.92 22.09 -14.23
CA ILE A 34 20.58 22.34 -13.67
C ILE A 34 20.33 21.44 -12.46
N LEU A 35 20.66 20.15 -12.57
CA LEU A 35 20.50 19.20 -11.47
C LEU A 35 21.43 19.50 -10.30
N ASP A 36 22.67 19.90 -10.57
CA ASP A 36 23.64 20.30 -9.54
C ASP A 36 23.18 21.56 -8.77
N ILE A 37 22.64 22.56 -9.47
CA ILE A 37 22.03 23.75 -8.84
C ILE A 37 20.86 23.35 -7.95
N VAL A 38 19.98 22.46 -8.42
CA VAL A 38 18.81 21.99 -7.65
C VAL A 38 19.24 21.16 -6.44
N ALA A 39 20.27 20.32 -6.58
CA ALA A 39 20.83 19.52 -5.49
C ALA A 39 21.61 20.36 -4.46
N GLY A 40 22.20 21.47 -4.89
CA GLY A 40 22.94 22.42 -4.05
C GLY A 40 22.07 23.45 -3.31
N ALA A 41 20.75 23.41 -3.48
CA ALA A 41 19.84 24.28 -2.73
C ALA A 41 19.95 23.99 -1.22
N ALA A 42 20.12 25.05 -0.42
CA ALA A 42 20.32 24.93 1.03
C ALA A 42 19.15 24.26 1.75
N GLU A 43 17.94 24.44 1.23
CA GLU A 43 16.70 23.82 1.72
C GLU A 43 16.09 23.00 0.58
N PHE A 44 16.46 21.72 0.51
CA PHE A 44 15.85 20.80 -0.43
C PHE A 44 14.58 20.20 0.16
N ASP A 45 13.42 20.60 -0.34
CA ASP A 45 12.14 19.97 -0.02
C ASP A 45 11.38 19.52 -1.28
N PHE A 46 10.37 18.65 -1.07
CA PHE A 46 9.55 18.14 -2.17
C PHE A 46 8.70 19.25 -2.83
N ALA A 47 8.34 20.28 -2.07
CA ALA A 47 7.56 21.40 -2.58
C ALA A 47 8.35 22.25 -3.58
N MET A 48 9.67 22.42 -3.36
CA MET A 48 10.59 23.07 -4.28
C MET A 48 10.65 22.32 -5.60
N ILE A 49 10.83 20.99 -5.59
CA ILE A 49 10.84 20.19 -6.82
C ILE A 49 9.52 20.35 -7.58
N GLN A 50 8.39 20.28 -6.88
CA GLN A 50 7.07 20.46 -7.50
C GLN A 50 6.92 21.86 -8.10
N SER A 51 7.36 22.89 -7.40
CA SER A 51 7.33 24.27 -7.89
C SER A 51 8.21 24.46 -9.12
N LEU A 52 9.43 23.91 -9.11
CA LEU A 52 10.37 23.93 -10.24
C LEU A 52 9.82 23.16 -11.46
N GLN A 53 9.08 22.07 -11.24
CA GLN A 53 8.40 21.33 -12.28
C GLN A 53 7.31 22.15 -13.00
N LEU A 54 6.78 23.22 -12.37
CA LEU A 54 5.77 24.09 -12.97
C LEU A 54 6.36 25.28 -13.74
N VAL A 55 7.65 25.56 -13.61
CA VAL A 55 8.30 26.75 -14.21
C VAL A 55 8.42 26.64 -15.73
N ASP A 56 8.93 25.51 -16.23
CA ASP A 56 9.20 25.31 -17.65
C ASP A 56 9.19 23.81 -18.02
N ARG A 57 8.80 23.51 -19.26
CA ARG A 57 8.68 22.12 -19.77
C ARG A 57 10.01 21.37 -19.81
N ARG A 58 11.12 22.04 -20.15
CA ARG A 58 12.46 21.42 -20.14
C ARG A 58 12.85 21.08 -18.71
N LEU A 59 12.65 22.00 -17.76
CA LEU A 59 12.96 21.76 -16.35
C LEU A 59 12.11 20.63 -15.77
N TYR A 60 10.81 20.60 -16.08
CA TYR A 60 9.93 19.46 -15.78
C TYR A 60 10.52 18.13 -16.26
N ASN A 61 10.92 18.06 -17.53
CA ASN A 61 11.47 16.84 -18.13
C ASN A 61 12.78 16.41 -17.48
N ILE A 62 13.68 17.36 -17.17
CA ILE A 62 14.96 17.09 -16.51
C ILE A 62 14.71 16.53 -15.10
N LEU A 63 13.86 17.20 -14.32
CA LEU A 63 13.54 16.77 -12.96
C LEU A 63 12.82 15.43 -12.94
N LYS A 64 11.92 15.16 -13.90
CA LYS A 64 11.27 13.86 -14.03
C LYS A 64 12.21 12.75 -14.46
N ALA A 65 13.16 13.03 -15.35
CA ALA A 65 14.19 12.06 -15.72
C ALA A 65 15.10 11.74 -14.53
N TYR A 66 15.47 12.76 -13.75
CA TYR A 66 16.26 12.61 -12.53
C TYR A 66 15.52 11.81 -11.44
N GLU A 67 14.26 12.17 -11.14
CA GLU A 67 13.39 11.42 -10.24
C GLU A 67 13.33 9.94 -10.64
N ARG A 68 13.06 9.64 -11.92
CA ARG A 68 13.00 8.26 -12.41
C ARG A 68 14.32 7.53 -12.26
N SER A 69 15.45 8.19 -12.52
CA SER A 69 16.79 7.60 -12.36
C SER A 69 17.05 7.21 -10.90
N LEU A 70 16.77 8.12 -9.97
CA LEU A 70 16.88 7.86 -8.54
C LEU A 70 15.93 6.76 -8.07
N CYS A 71 14.66 6.83 -8.48
CA CYS A 71 13.64 5.84 -8.15
C CYS A 71 14.03 4.45 -8.68
N ARG A 72 14.56 4.37 -9.91
CA ARG A 72 15.06 3.12 -10.48
C ARG A 72 16.22 2.55 -9.69
N GLY A 73 17.20 3.39 -9.31
CA GLY A 73 18.31 2.97 -8.47
C GLY A 73 17.83 2.48 -7.09
N TYR A 74 16.91 3.20 -6.46
CA TYR A 74 16.33 2.81 -5.18
C TYR A 74 15.55 1.50 -5.27
N ALA A 75 14.67 1.38 -6.27
CA ALA A 75 13.87 0.19 -6.52
C ALA A 75 14.76 -1.05 -6.73
N ALA A 76 15.78 -0.95 -7.59
CA ALA A 76 16.69 -2.06 -7.90
C ALA A 76 17.54 -2.49 -6.69
N ASN A 77 17.94 -1.55 -5.83
CA ASN A 77 18.86 -1.83 -4.74
C ASN A 77 18.17 -2.17 -3.42
N GLN A 78 17.03 -1.54 -3.11
CA GLN A 78 16.39 -1.64 -1.79
C GLN A 78 15.03 -2.32 -1.80
N LEU A 79 14.29 -2.25 -2.91
CA LEU A 79 12.91 -2.74 -2.98
C LEU A 79 12.71 -3.88 -3.97
N LEU A 80 13.79 -4.45 -4.53
CA LEU A 80 13.71 -5.49 -5.55
C LEU A 80 12.82 -6.67 -5.16
N ARG A 81 12.87 -7.06 -3.88
CA ARG A 81 12.06 -8.17 -3.33
C ARG A 81 10.64 -7.75 -2.89
N ILE A 82 10.44 -6.47 -2.63
CA ILE A 82 9.19 -5.94 -2.05
C ILE A 82 8.21 -5.53 -3.15
N ILE A 83 8.70 -4.94 -4.23
CA ILE A 83 7.90 -4.46 -5.37
C ILE A 83 6.98 -5.58 -5.93
N PRO A 84 7.45 -6.81 -6.16
CA PRO A 84 6.60 -7.89 -6.66
C PRO A 84 5.44 -8.27 -5.73
N CYS A 85 5.50 -7.94 -4.44
CA CYS A 85 4.44 -8.22 -3.47
C CYS A 85 3.25 -7.25 -3.57
N PHE A 86 3.35 -6.16 -4.36
CA PHE A 86 2.31 -5.13 -4.49
C PHE A 86 1.93 -4.90 -5.97
N PRO A 87 1.40 -5.91 -6.66
CA PRO A 87 1.14 -5.84 -8.10
C PRO A 87 0.15 -4.73 -8.49
N ASP A 88 -0.89 -4.48 -7.69
CA ASP A 88 -1.96 -3.54 -8.07
C ASP A 88 -1.58 -2.06 -7.92
N ILE A 89 -0.55 -1.74 -7.13
CA ILE A 89 -0.04 -0.36 -6.99
C ILE A 89 0.80 0.03 -8.21
N ILE A 90 1.46 -0.96 -8.82
CA ILE A 90 2.32 -0.76 -9.97
C ILE A 90 1.43 -0.81 -11.21
N SER A 91 1.08 0.35 -11.73
CA SER A 91 0.23 0.39 -12.91
C SER A 91 0.86 -0.40 -14.08
N PRO A 92 0.11 -1.28 -14.76
CA PRO A 92 0.59 -2.06 -15.89
C PRO A 92 0.77 -1.16 -17.14
N GLN A 93 1.73 -0.24 -17.12
CA GLN A 93 1.79 0.86 -18.11
C GLN A 93 3.02 0.84 -19.01
N CYS A 94 3.35 -0.32 -19.59
CA CYS A 94 4.10 -0.28 -20.86
C CYS A 94 3.96 -1.52 -21.75
N GLY A 95 3.44 -2.66 -21.27
CA GLY A 95 3.44 -3.93 -22.01
C GLY A 95 4.84 -4.50 -22.37
N ALA A 96 5.89 -3.69 -22.28
CA ALA A 96 7.25 -4.00 -22.70
C ALA A 96 8.22 -4.29 -21.54
N CYS A 97 7.83 -4.01 -20.29
CA CYS A 97 8.71 -4.02 -19.13
C CYS A 97 8.30 -5.20 -18.22
N GLY A 98 8.82 -6.38 -18.51
CA GLY A 98 8.28 -7.65 -18.00
C GLY A 98 8.36 -7.87 -16.49
N ASN A 99 9.25 -7.21 -15.72
CA ASN A 99 9.58 -7.71 -14.38
C ASN A 99 9.65 -6.70 -13.21
N VAL A 100 9.68 -5.36 -13.44
CA VAL A 100 9.87 -4.38 -12.34
C VAL A 100 8.89 -3.19 -12.43
N GLY A 101 7.77 -3.37 -13.14
CA GLY A 101 6.95 -2.23 -13.55
C GLY A 101 7.66 -1.38 -14.60
N CYS A 102 6.92 -0.54 -15.33
CA CYS A 102 7.58 0.37 -16.26
C CYS A 102 8.45 1.37 -15.49
N ALA A 103 9.70 1.56 -15.93
CA ALA A 103 10.55 2.64 -15.42
C ALA A 103 9.91 4.04 -15.60
N SER A 104 8.91 4.17 -16.47
CA SER A 104 8.15 5.41 -16.68
C SER A 104 7.22 5.74 -15.50
N GLY A 105 6.73 4.72 -14.77
CA GLY A 105 5.78 4.83 -13.66
C GLY A 105 6.41 4.86 -12.28
N LEU A 106 7.72 4.65 -12.17
CA LEU A 106 8.44 4.81 -10.90
C LEU A 106 8.48 6.29 -10.51
N SER A 107 7.92 6.61 -9.35
CA SER A 107 7.92 7.93 -8.73
C SER A 107 8.24 7.82 -7.24
N PHE A 108 8.62 8.94 -6.61
CA PHE A 108 8.84 8.95 -5.17
C PHE A 108 7.56 8.59 -4.39
N SER A 109 6.38 9.02 -4.88
CA SER A 109 5.10 8.70 -4.26
C SER A 109 4.80 7.19 -4.28
N LEU A 110 5.05 6.53 -5.41
CA LEU A 110 4.87 5.07 -5.54
C LEU A 110 5.80 4.32 -4.58
N LEU A 111 7.09 4.68 -4.55
CA LEU A 111 8.06 4.00 -3.69
C LEU A 111 7.78 4.24 -2.20
N ALA A 112 7.36 5.45 -1.84
CA ALA A 112 6.94 5.78 -0.47
C ALA A 112 5.72 4.96 -0.06
N GLU A 113 4.75 4.77 -0.95
CA GLU A 113 3.56 3.95 -0.68
C GLU A 113 3.91 2.47 -0.52
N ILE A 114 4.75 1.91 -1.40
CA ILE A 114 5.24 0.52 -1.27
C ILE A 114 5.98 0.35 0.07
N GLN A 115 6.84 1.30 0.42
CA GLN A 115 7.58 1.25 1.69
C GLN A 115 6.63 1.37 2.89
N ARG A 116 5.60 2.22 2.83
CA ARG A 116 4.58 2.36 3.87
C ARG A 116 3.86 1.04 4.11
N ARG A 117 3.34 0.40 3.05
CA ARG A 117 2.64 -0.88 3.17
C ARG A 117 3.53 -2.02 3.64
N SER A 118 4.77 -2.09 3.13
CA SER A 118 5.76 -3.06 3.62
C SER A 118 6.03 -2.90 5.11
N ARG A 119 6.16 -1.66 5.62
CA ARG A 119 6.30 -1.41 7.07
C ARG A 119 5.07 -1.85 7.85
N ILE A 120 3.86 -1.64 7.32
CA ILE A 120 2.61 -2.08 7.96
C ILE A 120 2.55 -3.61 8.02
N VAL A 121 2.85 -4.32 6.94
CA VAL A 121 2.91 -5.79 6.90
C VAL A 121 3.85 -6.32 7.98
N THR A 122 5.08 -5.82 8.03
CA THR A 122 6.07 -6.24 9.05
C THR A 122 5.62 -5.88 10.48
N THR A 123 4.99 -4.73 10.66
CA THR A 123 4.49 -4.29 11.97
C THR A 123 3.34 -5.18 12.44
N LEU A 124 2.37 -5.46 11.57
CA LEU A 124 1.24 -6.34 11.83
C LEU A 124 1.73 -7.76 12.13
N LEU A 125 2.62 -8.32 11.31
CA LEU A 125 3.19 -9.64 11.55
C LEU A 125 3.79 -9.74 12.95
N ARG A 126 4.59 -8.73 13.36
CA ARG A 126 5.19 -8.71 14.70
C ARG A 126 4.15 -8.56 15.81
N GLN A 127 3.22 -7.61 15.70
CA GLN A 127 2.23 -7.36 16.75
C GLN A 127 1.22 -8.50 16.89
N VAL A 128 0.67 -8.99 15.78
CA VAL A 128 -0.32 -10.06 15.77
C VAL A 128 0.24 -11.34 16.40
N PHE A 129 1.45 -11.76 16.03
CA PHE A 129 2.05 -12.96 16.61
C PHE A 129 2.61 -12.75 18.03
N SER A 130 2.87 -11.50 18.44
CA SER A 130 3.16 -11.19 19.84
C SER A 130 1.93 -11.34 20.73
N LEU A 131 0.76 -10.96 20.23
CA LEU A 131 -0.52 -11.00 20.97
C LEU A 131 -1.22 -12.37 20.85
N ALA A 132 -1.07 -13.04 19.70
CA ALA A 132 -1.67 -14.32 19.40
C ALA A 132 -0.61 -15.33 18.93
N PRO A 133 0.29 -15.78 19.83
CA PRO A 133 1.36 -16.69 19.47
C PRO A 133 0.83 -18.01 18.93
N VAL A 134 1.62 -18.61 18.05
CA VAL A 134 1.38 -19.94 17.47
C VAL A 134 2.44 -20.92 17.93
N CYS A 135 2.12 -22.21 17.89
CA CYS A 135 3.10 -23.27 18.14
C CYS A 135 4.31 -23.10 17.22
N CYS A 136 5.53 -23.38 17.72
CA CYS A 136 6.75 -23.41 16.92
C CYS A 136 6.68 -24.40 15.73
N CYS A 137 5.78 -25.38 15.81
CA CYS A 137 5.48 -26.32 14.75
C CYS A 137 4.72 -25.72 13.54
N ALA A 138 4.24 -24.48 13.66
CA ALA A 138 3.44 -23.76 12.68
C ALA A 138 4.21 -22.61 12.02
N GLN A 139 5.51 -22.79 11.73
CA GLN A 139 6.36 -21.74 11.13
C GLN A 139 5.77 -21.15 9.85
N SER A 140 5.10 -21.96 9.02
CA SER A 140 4.46 -21.49 7.77
C SER A 140 3.36 -20.45 7.97
N TRP A 141 2.84 -20.30 9.19
CA TRP A 141 1.78 -19.35 9.47
C TRP A 141 2.25 -17.90 9.36
N TYR A 142 3.54 -17.63 9.59
CA TYR A 142 4.08 -16.28 9.39
C TYR A 142 4.01 -15.88 7.91
N GLN A 143 4.43 -16.78 7.01
CA GLN A 143 4.36 -16.54 5.56
C GLN A 143 2.92 -16.52 5.06
N LEU A 144 2.04 -17.41 5.56
CA LEU A 144 0.62 -17.39 5.20
C LEU A 144 -0.07 -16.11 5.67
N PHE A 145 0.25 -15.64 6.88
CA PHE A 145 -0.24 -14.37 7.38
C PHE A 145 0.25 -13.20 6.54
N GLU A 146 1.53 -13.19 6.16
CA GLU A 146 2.12 -12.20 5.26
C GLU A 146 1.40 -12.19 3.90
N VAL A 147 1.25 -13.35 3.26
CA VAL A 147 0.50 -13.49 1.99
C VAL A 147 -0.92 -12.97 2.12
N GLY A 148 -1.65 -13.40 3.15
CA GLY A 148 -3.04 -12.96 3.35
C GLY A 148 -3.11 -11.45 3.60
N THR A 149 -2.13 -10.86 4.30
CA THR A 149 -2.04 -9.40 4.45
C THR A 149 -1.81 -8.69 3.11
N LEU A 150 -0.94 -9.22 2.26
CA LEU A 150 -0.70 -8.68 0.92
C LEU A 150 -1.95 -8.81 0.02
N LEU A 151 -2.66 -9.93 0.10
CA LEU A 151 -3.93 -10.14 -0.62
C LEU A 151 -5.04 -9.21 -0.12
N LEU A 152 -5.07 -8.86 1.16
CA LEU A 152 -6.00 -7.86 1.70
C LEU A 152 -5.72 -6.48 1.13
N TYR A 153 -4.46 -6.09 0.92
CA TYR A 153 -4.13 -4.87 0.18
C TYR A 153 -4.65 -4.92 -1.26
N ARG A 154 -4.47 -6.04 -1.96
CA ARG A 154 -5.02 -6.23 -3.31
C ARG A 154 -6.54 -6.08 -3.35
N LEU A 155 -7.22 -6.65 -2.36
CA LEU A 155 -8.67 -6.52 -2.21
C LEU A 155 -9.09 -5.07 -1.92
N GLN A 156 -8.33 -4.34 -1.11
CA GLN A 156 -8.58 -2.94 -0.77
C GLN A 156 -8.47 -2.01 -1.98
N GLU A 157 -7.57 -2.28 -2.94
CA GLU A 157 -7.44 -1.48 -4.17
C GLU A 157 -8.67 -1.53 -5.08
N ARG A 158 -9.58 -2.49 -4.86
CA ARG A 158 -10.84 -2.58 -5.62
C ARG A 158 -11.87 -1.61 -5.03
N CYS A 159 -12.32 -0.64 -5.82
CA CYS A 159 -13.19 0.44 -5.36
C CYS A 159 -14.64 0.02 -5.09
N ASP A 160 -15.16 -0.97 -5.81
CA ASP A 160 -16.56 -1.36 -5.74
C ASP A 160 -16.76 -2.81 -5.25
N TYR A 161 -17.97 -3.08 -4.75
CA TYR A 161 -18.34 -4.37 -4.18
C TYR A 161 -18.21 -5.52 -5.19
N ASP A 162 -18.65 -5.33 -6.44
CA ASP A 162 -18.66 -6.41 -7.44
C ASP A 162 -17.23 -6.78 -7.86
N SER A 163 -16.34 -5.78 -8.01
CA SER A 163 -14.91 -5.98 -8.25
C SER A 163 -14.23 -6.73 -7.11
N LYS A 164 -14.58 -6.46 -5.85
CA LYS A 164 -14.09 -7.19 -4.68
C LYS A 164 -14.57 -8.64 -4.66
N VAL A 165 -15.85 -8.87 -4.91
CA VAL A 165 -16.42 -10.23 -4.97
C VAL A 165 -15.83 -11.03 -6.13
N SER A 166 -15.67 -10.41 -7.29
CA SER A 166 -15.00 -11.02 -8.46
C SER A 166 -13.55 -11.43 -8.11
N PHE A 167 -12.81 -10.57 -7.42
CA PHE A 167 -11.47 -10.91 -6.93
C PHE A 167 -11.47 -12.07 -5.95
N ILE A 168 -12.33 -12.05 -4.93
CA ILE A 168 -12.46 -13.14 -3.94
C ILE A 168 -12.79 -14.47 -4.63
N THR A 169 -13.71 -14.47 -5.59
CA THR A 169 -14.15 -15.69 -6.27
C THR A 169 -13.12 -16.24 -7.26
N SER A 170 -12.24 -15.39 -7.79
CA SER A 170 -11.19 -15.78 -8.73
C SER A 170 -9.90 -16.30 -8.06
N MET A 171 -9.68 -16.00 -6.77
CA MET A 171 -8.52 -16.47 -6.00
C MET A 171 -8.37 -17.98 -6.04
N PRO A 172 -7.16 -18.54 -6.17
CA PRO A 172 -6.94 -19.97 -5.97
C PRO A 172 -7.16 -20.36 -4.51
N LEU A 173 -7.47 -21.64 -4.27
CA LEU A 173 -7.74 -22.18 -2.95
C LEU A 173 -6.65 -21.83 -1.91
N HIS A 174 -5.38 -21.89 -2.31
CA HIS A 174 -4.25 -21.55 -1.44
C HIS A 174 -4.24 -20.08 -0.99
N ALA A 175 -4.67 -19.16 -1.85
CA ALA A 175 -4.76 -17.73 -1.50
C ALA A 175 -5.92 -17.49 -0.53
N LEU A 176 -7.04 -18.19 -0.73
CA LEU A 176 -8.16 -18.18 0.20
C LEU A 176 -7.75 -18.70 1.59
N VAL A 177 -6.94 -19.78 1.67
CA VAL A 177 -6.37 -20.27 2.92
C VAL A 177 -5.55 -19.17 3.62
N ALA A 178 -4.67 -18.48 2.89
CA ALA A 178 -3.86 -17.41 3.45
C ALA A 178 -4.70 -16.29 4.07
N ILE A 179 -5.76 -15.85 3.39
CA ILE A 179 -6.70 -14.86 3.94
C ILE A 179 -7.37 -15.37 5.22
N PHE A 180 -7.83 -16.63 5.27
CA PHE A 180 -8.44 -17.18 6.49
C PHE A 180 -7.46 -17.22 7.66
N ILE A 181 -6.19 -17.59 7.42
CA ILE A 181 -5.15 -17.54 8.46
C ILE A 181 -4.94 -16.11 8.94
N THR A 182 -4.86 -15.13 8.03
CA THR A 182 -4.73 -13.71 8.39
C THR A 182 -5.91 -13.24 9.24
N LEU A 183 -7.15 -13.47 8.79
CA LEU A 183 -8.36 -13.08 9.54
C LEU A 183 -8.42 -13.72 10.93
N MET A 184 -8.19 -15.04 11.02
CA MET A 184 -8.21 -15.75 12.31
C MET A 184 -7.16 -15.18 13.28
N GLN A 185 -5.93 -14.98 12.80
CA GLN A 185 -4.85 -14.47 13.65
C GLN A 185 -5.09 -13.01 14.05
N SER A 186 -5.64 -12.19 13.14
CA SER A 186 -6.06 -10.82 13.45
C SER A 186 -7.16 -10.77 14.50
N VAL A 187 -8.18 -11.63 14.42
CA VAL A 187 -9.23 -11.74 15.46
C VAL A 187 -8.61 -12.09 16.80
N ARG A 188 -7.77 -13.13 16.87
CA ARG A 188 -7.11 -13.54 18.13
C ARG A 188 -6.24 -12.43 18.72
N ALA A 189 -5.49 -11.70 17.89
CA ALA A 189 -4.67 -10.60 18.37
C ALA A 189 -5.52 -9.44 18.87
N ALA A 190 -6.60 -9.08 18.17
CA ALA A 190 -7.52 -8.02 18.58
C ALA A 190 -8.26 -8.37 19.88
N GLN A 191 -8.58 -9.65 20.09
CA GLN A 191 -9.13 -10.14 21.36
C GLN A 191 -8.17 -9.93 22.52
N ASN A 192 -6.88 -10.20 22.31
CA ASN A 192 -5.87 -10.20 23.36
C ASN A 192 -5.25 -8.83 23.63
N GLY A 193 -5.31 -7.89 22.68
CA GLY A 193 -4.66 -6.59 22.83
C GLY A 193 -5.24 -5.45 21.99
N GLY A 194 -6.40 -5.65 21.37
CA GLY A 194 -7.13 -4.57 20.70
C GLY A 194 -7.89 -3.68 21.69
N ILE A 195 -8.77 -2.83 21.16
CA ILE A 195 -9.64 -1.95 21.95
C ILE A 195 -11.12 -2.30 21.74
N GLY A 196 -11.94 -1.98 22.74
CA GLY A 196 -13.39 -1.88 22.57
C GLY A 196 -14.09 -3.20 22.33
N LEU A 197 -15.03 -3.24 21.39
CA LEU A 197 -16.02 -4.32 21.27
C LEU A 197 -15.39 -5.70 21.01
N ILE A 198 -14.23 -5.74 20.34
CA ILE A 198 -13.53 -6.99 19.99
C ILE A 198 -12.64 -7.51 21.13
N HIS A 199 -12.25 -6.66 22.08
CA HIS A 199 -11.33 -7.02 23.17
C HIS A 199 -12.00 -8.00 24.13
N GLN A 200 -11.27 -9.03 24.57
CA GLN A 200 -11.80 -10.14 25.36
C GLN A 200 -12.52 -9.69 26.64
N ASP A 201 -11.97 -8.71 27.36
CA ASP A 201 -12.56 -8.21 28.62
C ASP A 201 -13.90 -7.48 28.43
N LEU A 202 -14.20 -7.05 27.20
CA LEU A 202 -15.42 -6.33 26.84
C LEU A 202 -16.34 -7.18 25.96
N GLN A 203 -15.96 -8.44 25.70
CA GLN A 203 -16.78 -9.32 24.89
C GLN A 203 -18.01 -9.79 25.67
N PRO A 204 -19.17 -9.85 25.01
CA PRO A 204 -20.37 -10.41 25.60
C PRO A 204 -20.18 -11.88 26.02
N GLU A 205 -20.83 -12.26 27.12
CA GLU A 205 -20.88 -13.64 27.59
C GLU A 205 -21.64 -14.54 26.61
N ASP A 206 -22.61 -13.99 25.89
CA ASP A 206 -23.35 -14.70 24.85
C ASP A 206 -22.41 -15.05 23.68
N PRO A 207 -22.18 -16.36 23.41
CA PRO A 207 -21.32 -16.80 22.31
C PRO A 207 -21.86 -16.41 20.92
N SER A 208 -23.17 -16.24 20.76
CA SER A 208 -23.77 -15.81 19.49
C SER A 208 -23.36 -14.38 19.18
N VAL A 209 -23.55 -13.48 20.14
CA VAL A 209 -23.18 -12.06 19.99
C VAL A 209 -21.68 -11.91 19.74
N ARG A 210 -20.86 -12.70 20.45
CA ARG A 210 -19.41 -12.73 20.24
C ARG A 210 -19.04 -13.14 18.82
N SER A 211 -19.70 -14.18 18.30
CA SER A 211 -19.52 -14.64 16.92
C SER A 211 -19.90 -13.54 15.92
N ASP A 212 -21.00 -12.81 16.16
CA ASP A 212 -21.42 -11.71 15.29
C ASP A 212 -20.40 -10.57 15.26
N ILE A 213 -19.85 -10.20 16.42
CA ILE A 213 -18.77 -9.20 16.50
C ILE A 213 -17.54 -9.66 15.70
N HIS A 214 -17.15 -10.94 15.79
CA HIS A 214 -16.01 -11.46 15.03
C HIS A 214 -16.28 -11.42 13.53
N LEU A 215 -17.48 -11.80 13.09
CA LEU A 215 -17.87 -11.74 11.68
C LEU A 215 -17.86 -10.31 11.14
N VAL A 216 -18.36 -9.34 11.92
CA VAL A 216 -18.33 -7.92 11.54
C VAL A 216 -16.89 -7.41 11.46
N PHE A 217 -16.04 -7.79 12.41
CA PHE A 217 -14.62 -7.43 12.40
C PHE A 217 -13.90 -8.01 11.18
N GLU A 218 -14.09 -9.28 10.87
CA GLU A 218 -13.55 -9.93 9.67
C GLU A 218 -14.02 -9.23 8.39
N ASP A 219 -15.30 -8.83 8.33
CA ASP A 219 -15.86 -8.13 7.18
C ASP A 219 -15.26 -6.73 6.99
N LEU A 220 -15.05 -5.99 8.09
CA LEU A 220 -14.40 -4.69 8.05
C LEU A 220 -12.93 -4.76 7.62
N ILE A 221 -12.23 -5.85 7.93
CA ILE A 221 -10.87 -6.09 7.41
C ILE A 221 -10.90 -6.30 5.90
N LEU A 222 -11.85 -7.09 5.39
CA LEU A 222 -12.02 -7.32 3.95
C LEU A 222 -12.47 -6.04 3.21
N GLU A 223 -13.21 -5.17 3.89
CA GLU A 223 -13.66 -3.89 3.37
C GLU A 223 -12.56 -2.81 3.39
N SER A 224 -11.86 -2.66 4.51
CA SER A 224 -10.96 -1.52 4.77
C SER A 224 -9.47 -1.85 4.59
N GLY A 225 -9.10 -3.13 4.58
CA GLY A 225 -7.73 -3.60 4.44
C GLY A 225 -6.96 -3.75 5.76
N PRO A 226 -5.65 -4.07 5.68
CA PRO A 226 -4.81 -4.37 6.84
C PRO A 226 -4.67 -3.25 7.86
N GLU A 227 -4.73 -1.99 7.42
CA GLU A 227 -4.65 -0.81 8.29
C GLU A 227 -5.72 -0.81 9.37
N PHE A 228 -6.90 -1.38 9.11
CA PHE A 228 -7.95 -1.47 10.11
C PHE A 228 -7.55 -2.34 11.30
N VAL A 229 -6.86 -3.47 11.05
CA VAL A 229 -6.30 -4.32 12.11
C VAL A 229 -5.27 -3.53 12.92
N LEU A 230 -4.36 -2.84 12.24
CA LEU A 230 -3.31 -2.07 12.91
C LEU A 230 -3.90 -0.94 13.76
N ALA A 231 -4.96 -0.27 13.28
CA ALA A 231 -5.66 0.77 14.01
C ALA A 231 -6.29 0.23 15.30
N ILE A 232 -6.94 -0.94 15.25
CA ILE A 232 -7.54 -1.60 16.42
C ILE A 232 -6.47 -2.02 17.44
N LEU A 233 -5.34 -2.56 16.98
CA LEU A 233 -4.22 -2.94 17.86
C LEU A 233 -3.50 -1.73 18.46
N ASN A 234 -3.49 -0.60 17.76
CA ASN A 234 -2.97 0.68 18.25
C ASN A 234 -4.03 1.47 19.05
N GLN A 235 -5.17 0.86 19.37
CA GLN A 235 -6.22 1.45 20.20
C GLN A 235 -6.82 2.75 19.61
N ASP A 236 -6.90 2.87 18.27
CA ASP A 236 -7.57 3.99 17.61
C ASP A 236 -9.09 3.91 17.79
N GLU A 237 -9.66 4.84 18.56
CA GLU A 237 -11.09 4.91 18.86
C GLU A 237 -11.97 5.00 17.60
N ARG A 238 -11.46 5.56 16.49
CA ARG A 238 -12.21 5.65 15.23
C ARG A 238 -12.46 4.28 14.63
N ALA A 239 -11.51 3.35 14.79
CA ALA A 239 -11.65 1.99 14.30
C ALA A 239 -12.66 1.19 15.15
N ASP A 240 -12.63 1.34 16.48
CA ASP A 240 -13.66 0.74 17.36
C ASP A 240 -15.05 1.32 17.08
N HIS A 241 -15.14 2.63 16.86
CA HIS A 241 -16.40 3.26 16.48
C HIS A 241 -16.97 2.69 15.18
N ALA A 242 -16.12 2.50 14.15
CA ALA A 242 -16.53 1.87 12.90
C ALA A 242 -17.02 0.43 13.11
N LEU A 243 -16.35 -0.36 13.97
CA LEU A 243 -16.79 -1.70 14.36
C LEU A 243 -18.17 -1.68 15.04
N ARG A 244 -18.37 -0.80 16.02
CA ARG A 244 -19.67 -0.65 16.71
C ARG A 244 -20.79 -0.24 15.77
N LEU A 245 -20.53 0.70 14.87
CA LEU A 245 -21.52 1.16 13.90
C LEU A 245 -21.93 0.03 12.95
N LYS A 246 -20.96 -0.72 12.43
CA LYS A 246 -21.24 -1.86 11.55
C LYS A 246 -21.97 -2.99 12.28
N TYR A 247 -21.63 -3.24 13.54
CA TYR A 247 -22.34 -4.22 14.38
C TYR A 247 -23.77 -3.78 14.69
N ALA A 248 -24.01 -2.52 15.04
CA ALA A 248 -25.33 -1.98 15.34
C ALA A 248 -26.30 -2.03 14.15
N THR A 249 -25.77 -2.07 12.92
CA THR A 249 -26.55 -2.13 11.67
C THR A 249 -26.61 -3.54 11.07
N LEU A 250 -26.13 -4.56 11.77
CA LEU A 250 -26.03 -5.93 11.25
C LEU A 250 -27.39 -6.51 10.87
N ASP A 251 -28.41 -6.35 11.73
CA ASP A 251 -29.75 -6.87 11.47
C ASP A 251 -30.40 -6.20 10.26
N GLU A 252 -30.29 -4.87 10.17
CA GLU A 252 -30.79 -4.09 9.04
C GLU A 252 -30.14 -4.50 7.73
N ALA A 253 -28.82 -4.76 7.76
CA ALA A 253 -28.06 -5.21 6.59
C ALA A 253 -28.46 -6.62 6.11
N GLN A 254 -29.16 -7.41 6.92
CA GLN A 254 -29.66 -8.74 6.57
C GLN A 254 -31.13 -8.73 6.10
N MET A 255 -31.81 -7.60 6.17
CA MET A 255 -33.19 -7.48 5.69
C MET A 255 -33.24 -7.28 4.17
N HIS A 256 -34.37 -7.62 3.55
CA HIS A 256 -34.59 -7.30 2.14
C HIS A 256 -34.62 -5.79 1.96
N ASN A 257 -34.09 -5.33 0.83
CA ASN A 257 -34.17 -3.92 0.46
C ASN A 257 -35.64 -3.50 0.27
N PRO A 258 -35.95 -2.19 0.31
CA PRO A 258 -37.33 -1.70 0.10
C PRO A 258 -37.97 -2.12 -1.23
N ASP A 259 -37.15 -2.46 -2.23
CA ASP A 259 -37.58 -2.96 -3.54
C ASP A 259 -37.83 -4.48 -3.56
N GLY A 260 -37.68 -5.17 -2.42
CA GLY A 260 -37.82 -6.61 -2.28
C GLY A 260 -36.60 -7.42 -2.73
N SER A 261 -35.52 -6.77 -3.21
CA SER A 261 -34.29 -7.48 -3.56
C SER A 261 -33.58 -8.01 -2.31
N PRO A 262 -32.92 -9.19 -2.39
CA PRO A 262 -32.19 -9.73 -1.26
C PRO A 262 -31.01 -8.81 -0.90
N PRO A 263 -30.63 -8.75 0.39
CA PRO A 263 -29.49 -7.96 0.80
C PRO A 263 -28.20 -8.45 0.13
N ARG A 264 -27.25 -7.52 -0.02
CA ARG A 264 -25.89 -7.89 -0.42
C ARG A 264 -25.27 -8.74 0.67
N LYS A 265 -24.57 -9.81 0.26
CA LYS A 265 -23.86 -10.69 1.19
C LYS A 265 -22.60 -9.98 1.65
N SER A 266 -22.25 -10.14 2.92
CA SER A 266 -20.97 -9.67 3.45
C SER A 266 -19.78 -10.29 2.69
N PHE A 267 -18.64 -9.60 2.66
CA PHE A 267 -17.41 -10.11 2.05
C PHE A 267 -16.94 -11.40 2.72
N ILE A 268 -17.08 -11.53 4.05
CA ILE A 268 -16.76 -12.77 4.75
C ILE A 268 -17.66 -13.93 4.31
N SER A 269 -18.94 -13.69 4.01
CA SER A 269 -19.84 -14.70 3.44
C SER A 269 -19.38 -15.11 2.04
N GLN A 270 -18.97 -14.15 1.20
CA GLN A 270 -18.45 -14.42 -0.14
C GLN A 270 -17.15 -15.21 -0.10
N LEU A 271 -16.22 -14.87 0.79
CA LEU A 271 -14.98 -15.59 1.01
C LEU A 271 -15.23 -17.05 1.41
N LYS A 272 -16.12 -17.29 2.38
CA LYS A 272 -16.50 -18.65 2.82
C LYS A 272 -17.14 -19.45 1.69
N ARG A 273 -17.99 -18.84 0.87
CA ARG A 273 -18.62 -19.51 -0.30
C ARG A 273 -17.60 -19.83 -1.39
N ALA A 274 -16.70 -18.89 -1.70
CA ALA A 274 -15.64 -19.10 -2.69
C ALA A 274 -14.75 -20.28 -2.28
N PHE A 275 -14.32 -20.30 -1.02
CA PHE A 275 -13.55 -21.42 -0.48
C PHE A 275 -14.32 -22.73 -0.52
N ALA A 276 -15.55 -22.76 0.00
CA ALA A 276 -16.38 -23.96 0.04
C ALA A 276 -16.56 -24.58 -1.35
N THR A 277 -16.78 -23.72 -2.35
CA THR A 277 -16.91 -24.13 -3.76
C THR A 277 -15.61 -24.74 -4.28
N GLN A 278 -14.47 -24.08 -4.09
CA GLN A 278 -13.19 -24.56 -4.62
C GLN A 278 -12.64 -25.78 -3.89
N ALA A 279 -12.88 -25.87 -2.58
CA ALA A 279 -12.44 -26.98 -1.76
C ALA A 279 -13.39 -28.18 -1.83
N GLY A 280 -14.60 -28.03 -2.39
CA GLY A 280 -15.64 -29.06 -2.34
C GLY A 280 -16.01 -29.44 -0.90
N CYS A 281 -16.38 -28.46 -0.07
CA CYS A 281 -16.82 -28.69 1.31
C CYS A 281 -18.05 -27.86 1.69
N ARG A 282 -18.65 -28.15 2.85
CA ARG A 282 -19.75 -27.33 3.38
C ARG A 282 -19.22 -26.01 3.93
N ILE A 283 -20.06 -24.97 3.94
CA ILE A 283 -19.69 -23.65 4.50
C ILE A 283 -19.28 -23.76 5.99
N GLY A 284 -19.94 -24.62 6.76
CA GLY A 284 -19.59 -24.86 8.17
C GLY A 284 -18.25 -25.58 8.38
N GLU A 285 -17.67 -26.18 7.34
CA GLU A 285 -16.39 -26.90 7.37
C GLU A 285 -15.21 -26.04 6.87
N VAL A 286 -15.48 -24.81 6.41
CA VAL A 286 -14.48 -23.96 5.75
C VAL A 286 -13.27 -23.76 6.66
N MET A 287 -13.48 -23.43 7.93
CA MET A 287 -12.37 -23.12 8.83
C MET A 287 -11.52 -24.36 9.14
N SER A 288 -12.14 -25.49 9.50
CA SER A 288 -11.38 -26.72 9.78
C SER A 288 -10.61 -27.21 8.55
N LYS A 289 -11.20 -27.09 7.35
CA LYS A 289 -10.54 -27.46 6.09
C LYS A 289 -9.42 -26.50 5.70
N ALA A 290 -9.59 -25.19 5.90
CA ALA A 290 -8.53 -24.20 5.67
C ALA A 290 -7.30 -24.48 6.56
N MET A 291 -7.53 -24.80 7.84
CA MET A 291 -6.46 -25.15 8.78
C MET A 291 -5.74 -26.44 8.40
N ALA A 292 -6.49 -27.45 7.94
CA ALA A 292 -5.90 -28.68 7.42
C ALA A 292 -5.00 -28.39 6.19
N LEU A 293 -5.48 -27.58 5.24
CA LEU A 293 -4.73 -27.22 4.04
C LEU A 293 -3.49 -26.37 4.33
N ALA A 294 -3.54 -25.47 5.31
CA ALA A 294 -2.40 -24.67 5.74
C ALA A 294 -1.19 -25.53 6.19
N GLY A 295 -1.46 -26.75 6.67
CA GLY A 295 -0.43 -27.73 7.06
C GLY A 295 0.10 -28.59 5.91
N THR A 296 -0.40 -28.43 4.69
CA THR A 296 -0.01 -29.25 3.52
C THR A 296 0.92 -28.51 2.57
N LYS A 297 1.64 -29.24 1.70
CA LYS A 297 2.43 -28.63 0.62
C LYS A 297 1.48 -28.11 -0.48
N PRO A 298 1.79 -26.95 -1.11
CA PRO A 298 3.01 -26.16 -0.96
C PRO A 298 3.00 -25.20 0.24
N LEU A 299 1.84 -24.92 0.85
CA LEU A 299 1.66 -23.87 1.87
C LEU A 299 2.56 -24.03 3.11
N ARG A 300 2.83 -25.26 3.53
CA ARG A 300 3.71 -25.55 4.66
C ARG A 300 5.16 -25.07 4.46
N ASN A 301 5.61 -24.99 3.21
CA ASN A 301 7.00 -24.68 2.87
C ASN A 301 7.05 -23.48 1.91
N LEU A 302 6.30 -22.43 2.21
CA LEU A 302 6.26 -21.24 1.38
C LEU A 302 7.57 -20.45 1.57
N ASP A 303 8.33 -20.29 0.49
CA ASP A 303 9.50 -19.42 0.42
C ASP A 303 9.12 -18.03 -0.15
N GLU A 304 10.10 -17.12 -0.25
CA GLU A 304 9.86 -15.76 -0.79
C GLU A 304 9.23 -15.79 -2.19
N ALA A 305 9.66 -16.72 -3.05
CA ALA A 305 9.10 -16.87 -4.39
C ALA A 305 7.64 -17.36 -4.35
N GLY A 306 7.35 -18.33 -3.49
CA GLY A 306 6.00 -18.83 -3.25
C GLY A 306 5.05 -17.77 -2.71
N VAL A 307 5.53 -16.84 -1.86
CA VAL A 307 4.76 -15.67 -1.41
C VAL A 307 4.35 -14.82 -2.60
N VAL A 308 5.32 -14.43 -3.44
CA VAL A 308 5.05 -13.58 -4.63
C VAL A 308 4.11 -14.28 -5.60
N ASP A 309 4.35 -15.56 -5.90
CA ASP A 309 3.53 -16.35 -6.81
C ASP A 309 2.08 -16.46 -6.34
N LEU A 310 1.88 -16.64 -5.03
CA LEU A 310 0.56 -16.77 -4.45
C LEU A 310 -0.18 -15.42 -4.41
N VAL A 311 0.53 -14.31 -4.25
CA VAL A 311 -0.03 -12.96 -4.30
C VAL A 311 -0.41 -12.57 -5.74
N ARG A 312 0.34 -13.01 -6.76
CA ARG A 312 0.17 -12.65 -8.19
C ARG A 312 -0.58 -13.70 -9.02
N PHE A 313 -1.48 -14.46 -8.40
CA PHE A 313 -2.12 -15.65 -8.99
C PHE A 313 -2.92 -15.42 -10.29
N ASP A 314 -3.29 -14.17 -10.60
CA ASP A 314 -4.11 -13.77 -11.75
C ASP A 314 -3.28 -13.39 -12.98
N ASP A 315 -2.01 -13.02 -12.83
CA ASP A 315 -1.11 -12.60 -13.92
C ASP A 315 -0.79 -13.72 -14.93
N ARG A 316 -1.18 -14.97 -14.67
CA ARG A 316 -0.78 -16.17 -15.45
C ARG A 316 -1.89 -16.75 -16.34
N ARG A 317 -3.07 -16.14 -16.42
CA ARG A 317 -4.23 -16.77 -17.12
C ARG A 317 -4.37 -16.43 -18.61
N ASP A 318 -3.54 -15.54 -19.14
CA ASP A 318 -3.63 -15.08 -20.54
C ASP A 318 -2.41 -15.44 -21.41
N GLU A 319 -1.54 -16.35 -20.96
CA GLU A 319 -0.44 -16.95 -21.75
C GLU A 319 -0.72 -18.44 -22.07
#